data_AF-A0A7X6T4D0-F1
#
_entry.id   AF-A0A7X6T4D0-F1
#
_cell.length_a   1.000
_cell.length_b   1.000
_cell.length_c   1.000
_cell.angle_alpha   90.00
_cell.angle_beta   90.00
_cell.angle_gamma   90.00
#
_symmetry.space_group_name_H-M   'P 1'
#
loop_
_entity.id
_entity.type
_entity.pdbx_description
1 polymer ?
#
loop_
_entity_poly.entity_id
_entity_poly.type
_entity_poly.pdbx_seq_one_letter_code
_entity_poly.pdbx_strand_id
1 'polypeptide(L)' 'MTESEFLALADAILAEVEDQAEGWFDDLDLDLDTTLDGQVLTIVFNRTNHLVLNSQSPLQEMWLAAPSGAWHYGYK' A
#
# COMPACT_ATOMS: atom_id res chain seq x y z
N MET A 1 17.89 10.09 2.07
CA MET A 1 16.72 10.95 1.79
C MET A 1 16.38 11.75 3.02
N THR A 2 15.99 13.01 2.85
CA THR A 2 15.36 13.80 3.90
C THR A 2 13.99 13.21 4.27
N GLU A 3 13.43 13.61 5.40
CA GLU A 3 12.09 13.19 5.81
C GLU A 3 11.02 13.59 4.77
N SER A 4 11.08 14.81 4.24
CA SER A 4 10.14 15.27 3.22
C SER A 4 10.26 14.52 1.89
N GLU A 5 11.47 14.13 1.50
CA GLU A 5 11.68 13.28 0.32
C GLU A 5 11.10 11.87 0.53
N PHE A 6 11.26 11.31 1.73
CA PHE A 6 10.66 10.02 2.07
C PHE A 6 9.13 10.09 2.03
N LEU A 7 8.54 11.10 2.65
CA LEU A 7 7.08 11.27 2.68
C LEU A 7 6.51 11.41 1.25
N ALA A 8 7.12 12.24 0.41
CA ALA A 8 6.69 12.39 -0.98
C ALA A 8 6.80 11.07 -1.77
N LEU A 9 7.84 10.28 -1.53
CA LEU A 9 7.99 8.96 -2.14
C LEU A 9 6.95 7.95 -1.62
N ALA A 10 6.69 7.96 -0.30
CA ALA A 10 5.69 7.09 0.32
C ALA A 10 4.28 7.38 -0.23
N ASP A 11 3.92 8.65 -0.36
CA ASP A 11 2.64 9.09 -0.93
C ASP A 11 2.49 8.60 -2.37
N ALA A 12 3.55 8.75 -3.19
CA ALA A 12 3.56 8.26 -4.56
C ALA A 12 3.42 6.74 -4.65
N ILE A 13 4.08 5.99 -3.75
CA ILE A 13 3.95 4.53 -3.70
C ILE A 13 2.52 4.12 -3.34
N LEU A 14 1.91 4.76 -2.33
CA LEU A 14 0.55 4.43 -1.91
C LEU A 14 -0.45 4.71 -3.04
N ALA A 15 -0.33 5.86 -3.71
CA ALA A 15 -1.20 6.22 -4.83
C ALA A 15 -1.06 5.27 -6.03
N GLU A 16 0.17 4.88 -6.39
CA GLU A 16 0.42 3.94 -7.49
C GLU A 16 -0.16 2.55 -7.19
N VAL A 17 -0.01 2.06 -5.96
CA VAL A 17 -0.56 0.76 -5.55
C VAL A 17 -2.09 0.78 -5.51
N GLU A 18 -2.69 1.90 -5.08
CA GLU A 18 -4.14 2.10 -5.12
C GLU A 18 -4.67 2.08 -6.55
N ASP A 19 -4.09 2.89 -7.47
CA ASP A 19 -4.47 2.95 -8.89
C ASP A 19 -4.32 1.58 -9.57
N GLN A 20 -3.22 0.87 -9.29
CA GLN A 20 -3.02 -0.48 -9.80
C GLN A 20 -4.10 -1.45 -9.30
N ALA A 21 -4.47 -1.38 -8.02
CA ALA A 21 -5.49 -2.24 -7.45
C ALA A 21 -6.88 -1.95 -8.01
N GLU A 22 -7.22 -0.68 -8.25
CA GLU A 22 -8.47 -0.30 -8.93
C GLU A 22 -8.54 -0.87 -10.35
N GLY A 23 -7.43 -0.85 -11.09
CA GLY A 23 -7.36 -1.42 -12.44
C GLY A 23 -7.52 -2.94 -12.52
N TRP A 24 -7.21 -3.68 -11.45
CA TRP A 24 -7.36 -5.14 -11.44
C TRP A 24 -8.81 -5.62 -11.53
N PHE A 25 -9.80 -4.80 -11.15
CA PHE A 25 -11.19 -5.13 -11.38
C PHE A 25 -11.47 -5.27 -12.89
N ASP A 26 -11.04 -4.27 -13.67
CA ASP A 26 -11.26 -4.25 -15.12
C ASP A 26 -10.42 -5.30 -15.86
N ASP A 27 -9.16 -5.47 -15.46
CA ASP A 27 -8.21 -6.34 -16.17
C ASP A 27 -8.35 -7.83 -15.81
N LEU A 28 -8.75 -8.14 -14.57
CA LEU A 28 -8.68 -9.48 -14.00
C LEU A 28 -10.00 -9.98 -13.39
N ASP A 29 -11.07 -9.18 -13.39
CA ASP A 29 -12.37 -9.51 -12.76
C ASP A 29 -12.22 -9.87 -11.27
N LEU A 30 -11.30 -9.18 -10.58
CA LEU A 30 -11.07 -9.35 -9.14
C LEU A 30 -11.96 -8.40 -8.34
N ASP A 31 -12.76 -8.92 -7.41
CA ASP A 31 -13.56 -8.12 -6.45
C ASP A 31 -12.65 -7.57 -5.34
N LEU A 32 -12.40 -6.26 -5.40
CA LEU A 32 -11.46 -5.54 -4.56
C LEU A 32 -12.12 -4.26 -4.03
N ASP A 33 -11.91 -3.97 -2.76
CA ASP A 33 -12.21 -2.64 -2.18
C ASP A 33 -10.89 -2.02 -1.68
N THR A 34 -10.62 -0.78 -2.08
CA THR A 34 -9.46 0.02 -1.65
C THR A 34 -9.90 1.17 -0.74
N THR A 35 -9.11 1.43 0.30
CA THR A 35 -9.27 2.62 1.16
C THR A 35 -7.91 3.18 1.51
N LEU A 36 -7.63 4.40 1.08
CA LEU A 36 -6.47 5.19 1.54
C LEU A 36 -6.89 6.16 2.65
N ASP A 37 -6.32 6.00 3.85
CA ASP A 37 -6.48 6.91 5.00
C ASP A 37 -5.11 7.38 5.50
N GLY A 38 -4.74 8.59 5.11
CA GLY A 38 -3.41 9.14 5.36
C GLY A 38 -2.32 8.27 4.73
N GLN A 39 -1.39 7.76 5.55
CA GLN A 39 -0.28 6.91 5.09
C GLN A 39 -0.60 5.41 5.15
N VAL A 40 -1.87 5.03 5.15
CA VAL A 40 -2.32 3.64 5.25
C VAL A 40 -3.27 3.32 4.11
N LEU A 41 -2.84 2.44 3.22
CA LEU A 41 -3.68 1.83 2.18
C LEU A 41 -4.15 0.46 2.66
N THR A 42 -5.46 0.25 2.68
CA THR A 42 -6.07 -1.05 2.91
C THR A 42 -6.70 -1.56 1.62
N ILE A 43 -6.40 -2.81 1.26
CA ILE A 43 -6.99 -3.50 0.10
C ILE A 43 -7.69 -4.76 0.62
N VAL A 44 -8.97 -4.93 0.28
CA VAL A 44 -9.78 -6.07 0.68
C VAL A 44 -10.14 -6.90 -0.54
N PHE A 45 -9.58 -8.11 -0.62
CA PHE A 45 -9.85 -9.07 -1.69
C PHE A 45 -11.05 -9.96 -1.33
N ASN A 46 -12.02 -10.07 -2.23
CA ASN A 46 -13.21 -10.92 -2.07
C ASN A 46 -13.89 -10.72 -0.70
N ARG A 47 -13.89 -9.48 -0.18
CA ARG A 47 -14.50 -9.08 1.10
C ARG A 47 -13.98 -9.85 2.34
N THR A 48 -12.84 -10.52 2.24
CA THR A 48 -12.36 -11.45 3.29
C THR A 48 -10.88 -11.35 3.58
N ASN A 49 -10.04 -11.14 2.56
CA ASN A 49 -8.60 -11.08 2.75
C ASN A 49 -8.13 -9.63 2.74
N HIS A 50 -7.52 -9.21 3.84
CA HIS A 50 -7.04 -7.85 4.02
C HIS A 50 -5.53 -7.78 3.76
N LEU A 51 -5.15 -6.79 2.98
CA LEU A 51 -3.78 -6.33 2.80
C LEU A 51 -3.70 -4.90 3.31
N VAL A 52 -2.68 -4.59 4.11
CA VAL A 52 -2.42 -3.24 4.61
C VAL A 52 -1.01 -2.85 4.22
N LEU A 53 -0.88 -1.76 3.46
CA LEU A 53 0.38 -1.12 3.10
C LEU A 53 0.44 0.24 3.81
N ASN A 54 1.48 0.50 4.58
CA ASN A 54 1.62 1.78 5.25
C ASN A 54 3.06 2.29 5.30
N SER A 55 3.23 3.60 5.43
CA SER A 55 4.56 4.19 5.69
C SER A 55 4.90 4.19 7.19
N GLN A 56 6.16 3.96 7.52
CA GLN A 56 6.75 4.12 8.85
C GLN A 56 7.82 5.21 8.80
N SER A 57 7.37 6.46 8.83
CA SER A 57 8.22 7.65 8.66
C SER A 57 9.46 7.69 9.58
N PRO A 58 9.40 7.33 10.87
CA PRO A 58 10.58 7.32 11.73
C PRO A 58 11.67 6.32 11.29
N LEU A 59 11.29 5.26 10.56
CA LEU A 59 12.19 4.23 10.05
C LEU A 59 12.53 4.44 8.57
N GLN A 60 11.84 5.34 7.87
CA GLN A 60 11.89 5.50 6.42
C GLN A 60 11.63 4.18 5.67
N GLU A 61 10.63 3.43 6.12
CA GLU A 61 10.24 2.14 5.54
C GLU A 61 8.78 2.13 5.10
N MET A 62 8.46 1.31 4.10
CA MET A 62 7.10 0.89 3.75
C MET A 62 6.85 -0.49 4.32
N TRP A 63 5.73 -0.69 5.00
CA TRP A 63 5.38 -1.94 5.67
C TRP A 63 4.15 -2.54 5.03
N LEU A 64 4.21 -3.83 4.74
CA LEU A 64 3.14 -4.61 4.14
C LEU A 64 2.72 -5.72 5.09
N ALA A 65 1.46 -5.76 5.48
CA ALA A 65 0.83 -6.90 6.16
C ALA A 65 -0.17 -7.56 5.22
N ALA A 66 -0.08 -8.88 5.06
CA ALA A 66 -0.97 -9.69 4.23
C ALA A 66 -1.20 -11.06 4.89
N PRO A 67 -2.16 -11.87 4.42
CA PRO A 67 -2.40 -13.21 4.96
C PRO A 67 -1.17 -14.13 4.87
N SER A 68 -0.28 -13.89 3.91
CA SER A 68 0.97 -14.63 3.70
C SER A 68 2.12 -14.17 4.62
N GLY A 69 2.00 -13.07 5.35
CA GLY A 69 3.04 -12.58 6.26
C GLY A 69 3.14 -11.06 6.35
N ALA A 70 4.30 -10.59 6.83
CA ALA A 70 4.62 -9.18 6.92
C ALA A 70 6.02 -8.90 6.35
N TRP A 71 6.18 -7.78 5.66
CA TRP A 71 7.43 -7.35 5.01
C TRP A 71 7.68 -5.88 5.25
N HIS A 72 8.95 -5.51 5.39
CA HIS A 72 9.40 -4.13 5.50
C HIS A 72 10.34 -3.83 4.34
N TYR A 73 10.11 -2.70 3.68
CA TYR A 73 10.87 -2.24 2.52
C TYR A 73 11.55 -0.92 2.85
N GLY A 74 12.88 -0.90 2.76
CA GLY A 74 13.68 0.33 2.79
C GLY A 74 14.15 0.69 1.38
N TYR A 75 14.35 1.98 1.13
CA TYR A 75 14.89 2.48 -0.13
C TYR A 75 16.42 2.43 -0.12
N LYS A 76 17.03 1.90 -1.19
CA LYS A 76 18.48 1.79 -1.36
C LYS A 76 18.93 2.40 -2.68
#